data_AF-A0AAD6E3J0-F1
#
_entry.id   AF-A0AAD6E3J0-F1
#
_cell.length_a   1.000
_cell.length_b   1.000
_cell.length_c   1.000
_cell.angle_alpha   90.00
_cell.angle_beta   90.00
_cell.angle_gamma   90.00
#
_symmetry.space_group_name_H-M   'P 1'
#
loop_
_entity.id
_entity.type
_entity.pdbx_description
1 polymer ?
#
loop_
_entity_poly.entity_id
_entity_poly.type
_entity_poly.pdbx_seq_one_letter_code
_entity_poly.pdbx_strand_id
1 'polypeptide(L)'
;MPLIQLQPHPFTILPSHPSLPPEPARSEVRQVANAALQEALELLNSDLPTWEKDSKTRRSPPANAEIRLLRKLRRHEPTLDTTSNQKPEFWVCRQSEHHDATLVGSASWTEFEDGLRSEHAEHEMEYTPSVTGVERLLQWTEQEIGELDMNGVNFKDVDVEDQSTTPTAIYEKIKSTVPKRTIFANYASVERVAKKNRAAESSSQIASERLAQPSLVQWTMATTSDAGGLIPQWVQKNWTLGGVPRAVVADVGLFIDWTAKRRAST
;
A
#
# COMPACT_ATOMS: atom_id res chain seq x y z
N MET A 1 -9.75 2.96 17.33
CA MET A 1 -10.48 2.96 16.04
C MET A 1 -9.50 2.50 14.98
N PRO A 2 -9.87 1.60 14.06
CA PRO A 2 -8.99 1.19 12.96
C PRO A 2 -8.68 2.39 12.06
N LEU A 3 -7.41 2.67 11.81
CA LEU A 3 -6.97 3.72 10.89
C LEU A 3 -6.96 3.23 9.44
N ILE A 4 -6.61 1.96 9.22
CA ILE A 4 -6.48 1.37 7.89
C ILE A 4 -7.75 0.60 7.53
N GLN A 5 -8.71 1.29 6.92
CA GLN A 5 -10.02 0.76 6.56
C GLN A 5 -10.54 1.39 5.26
N LEU A 6 -11.52 0.75 4.61
CA LEU A 6 -12.12 1.21 3.37
C LEU A 6 -12.95 2.49 3.56
N GLN A 7 -13.64 2.59 4.70
CA GLN A 7 -14.48 3.75 5.00
C GLN A 7 -13.59 4.95 5.35
N PRO A 8 -13.70 6.08 4.62
CA PRO A 8 -12.93 7.27 4.92
C PRO A 8 -13.22 7.77 6.34
N HIS A 9 -12.17 8.26 7.00
CA HIS A 9 -12.28 8.86 8.31
C HIS A 9 -12.82 10.29 8.26
N PRO A 10 -13.47 10.77 9.34
CA PRO A 10 -13.76 12.19 9.45
C PRO A 10 -12.46 13.00 9.51
N PHE A 11 -12.49 14.20 8.95
CA PHE A 11 -11.34 15.12 8.90
C PHE A 11 -10.76 15.50 10.28
N THR A 12 -11.56 15.37 11.34
CA THR A 12 -11.13 15.61 12.72
C THR A 12 -10.10 14.58 13.20
N ILE A 13 -9.95 13.44 12.51
CA ILE A 13 -8.89 12.48 12.80
C ILE A 13 -7.51 12.97 12.39
N LEU A 14 -7.44 13.90 11.42
CA LEU A 14 -6.15 14.32 10.89
C LEU A 14 -5.32 14.95 12.01
N PRO A 15 -4.02 14.62 12.08
CA PRO A 15 -3.14 15.21 13.07
C PRO A 15 -3.11 16.74 13.01
N SER A 16 -2.63 17.35 14.09
CA SER A 16 -2.32 18.78 14.09
C SER A 16 -1.35 19.13 12.95
N HIS A 17 -1.67 20.15 12.16
CA HIS A 17 -0.83 20.61 11.05
C HIS A 17 -0.99 22.12 10.84
N PRO A 18 0.07 22.87 10.48
CA PRO A 18 0.03 24.33 10.35
C PRO A 18 -0.99 24.86 9.33
N SER A 19 -1.31 24.06 8.30
CA SER A 19 -2.32 24.42 7.28
C SER A 19 -3.76 24.14 7.72
N LEU A 20 -3.96 23.57 8.91
CA LEU A 20 -5.27 23.27 9.46
C LEU A 20 -5.62 24.24 10.60
N PRO A 21 -6.91 24.58 10.78
CA PRO A 21 -7.33 25.33 11.96
C PRO A 21 -6.92 24.60 13.25
N PRO A 22 -6.40 25.32 14.25
CA PRO A 22 -6.04 24.72 15.53
C PRO A 22 -7.29 24.17 16.21
N GLU A 23 -7.24 22.90 16.61
CA GLU A 23 -8.37 22.20 17.21
C GLU A 23 -7.85 21.35 18.39
N PRO A 24 -8.27 21.62 19.64
CA PRO A 24 -7.69 20.98 20.83
C PRO A 24 -7.81 19.44 20.88
N ALA A 25 -8.69 18.87 20.05
CA ALA A 25 -8.96 17.45 19.99
C ALA A 25 -8.08 16.68 18.97
N ARG A 26 -7.25 17.36 18.17
CA ARG A 26 -6.40 16.69 17.18
C ARG A 26 -5.26 15.94 17.85
N SER A 27 -5.03 14.71 17.40
CA SER A 27 -3.91 13.89 17.87
C SER A 27 -2.58 14.41 17.34
N GLU A 28 -1.50 14.15 18.07
CA GLU A 28 -0.14 14.35 17.59
C GLU A 28 0.14 13.40 16.41
N VAL A 29 0.85 13.87 15.38
CA VAL A 29 1.15 13.05 14.18
C VAL A 29 1.88 11.77 14.55
N ARG A 30 2.80 11.83 15.53
CA ARG A 30 3.52 10.66 16.05
C ARG A 30 2.59 9.58 16.59
N GLN A 31 1.49 9.96 17.25
CA GLN A 31 0.52 8.99 17.78
C GLN A 31 -0.26 8.31 16.66
N VAL A 32 -0.68 9.09 15.66
CA VAL A 32 -1.40 8.56 14.49
C VAL A 32 -0.50 7.67 13.64
N ALA A 33 0.74 8.08 13.39
CA ALA A 33 1.74 7.30 12.67
C ALA A 33 2.05 5.98 13.37
N ASN A 34 2.21 6.01 14.71
CA ASN A 34 2.43 4.79 15.50
C ASN A 34 1.23 3.84 15.37
N ALA A 35 0.01 4.33 15.59
CA ALA A 35 -1.20 3.52 15.50
C ALA A 35 -1.39 2.92 14.09
N ALA A 36 -1.12 3.70 13.02
CA ALA A 36 -1.25 3.23 11.64
C ALA A 36 -0.19 2.16 11.33
N LEU A 37 1.05 2.37 11.73
CA LEU A 37 2.13 1.41 11.52
C LEU A 37 1.91 0.13 12.32
N GLN A 38 1.41 0.20 13.56
CA GLN A 38 1.04 -0.96 14.36
C GLN A 38 -0.05 -1.78 13.65
N GLU A 39 -1.12 -1.12 13.18
CA GLU A 39 -2.20 -1.79 12.44
C GLU A 39 -1.70 -2.42 11.13
N ALA A 40 -0.83 -1.72 10.38
CA ALA A 40 -0.20 -2.23 9.16
C ALA A 40 0.61 -3.49 9.42
N LEU A 41 1.40 -3.51 10.49
CA LEU A 41 2.21 -4.66 10.88
C LEU A 41 1.36 -5.83 11.35
N GLU A 42 0.29 -5.58 12.12
CA GLU A 42 -0.67 -6.60 12.50
C GLU A 42 -1.32 -7.24 11.27
N LEU A 43 -1.76 -6.40 10.30
CA LEU A 43 -2.36 -6.85 9.05
C LEU A 43 -1.41 -7.77 8.26
N LEU A 44 -0.14 -7.39 8.15
CA LEU A 44 0.84 -8.08 7.31
C LEU A 44 1.55 -9.27 7.99
N ASN A 45 1.67 -9.28 9.32
CA ASN A 45 2.42 -10.32 10.05
C ASN A 45 1.52 -11.32 10.76
N SER A 46 0.55 -10.83 11.52
CA SER A 46 -0.32 -11.68 12.35
C SER A 46 -1.52 -12.16 11.56
N ASP A 47 -2.13 -11.26 10.79
CA ASP A 47 -3.34 -11.53 10.05
C ASP A 47 -3.07 -12.26 8.74
N LEU A 48 -2.11 -11.80 7.94
CA LEU A 48 -1.82 -12.33 6.60
C LEU A 48 -1.71 -13.87 6.50
N PRO A 49 -1.07 -14.58 7.45
CA PRO A 49 -1.03 -16.05 7.42
C PRO A 49 -2.41 -16.74 7.43
N THR A 50 -3.45 -16.06 7.91
CA THR A 50 -4.83 -16.56 7.99
C THR A 50 -5.65 -16.29 6.72
N TRP A 51 -5.10 -15.56 5.74
CA TRP A 51 -5.85 -15.16 4.55
C TRP A 51 -6.01 -16.36 3.59
N GLU A 52 -7.13 -16.37 2.87
CA GLU A 52 -7.40 -17.39 1.87
C GLU A 52 -6.48 -17.19 0.67
N LYS A 53 -5.65 -18.19 0.37
CA LYS A 53 -4.71 -18.17 -0.75
C LYS A 53 -5.41 -18.58 -2.03
N ASP A 54 -5.19 -17.84 -3.11
CA ASP A 54 -5.59 -18.29 -4.44
C ASP A 54 -4.79 -19.54 -4.83
N SER A 55 -5.47 -20.49 -5.46
CA SER A 55 -4.89 -21.79 -5.85
C SER A 55 -3.84 -21.67 -6.95
N LYS A 56 -3.87 -20.58 -7.72
CA LYS A 56 -2.96 -20.34 -8.85
C LYS A 56 -2.15 -19.08 -8.62
N THR A 57 -0.87 -19.15 -8.93
CA THR A 57 -0.03 -17.95 -9.08
C THR A 57 -0.40 -17.19 -10.35
N ARG A 58 -0.08 -15.90 -10.35
CA ARG A 58 -0.28 -14.97 -11.47
C ARG A 58 1.06 -14.46 -11.96
N ARG A 59 1.06 -13.86 -13.15
CA ARG A 59 2.23 -13.20 -13.74
C ARG A 59 1.82 -11.83 -14.25
N SER A 60 2.77 -10.90 -14.22
CA SER A 60 2.61 -9.56 -14.77
C SER A 60 3.87 -9.18 -15.55
N PRO A 61 3.98 -9.60 -16.83
CA PRO A 61 5.10 -9.20 -17.67
C PRO A 61 5.25 -7.66 -17.72
N PRO A 62 6.47 -7.13 -17.78
CA PRO A 62 7.74 -7.84 -17.98
C PRO A 62 8.36 -8.43 -16.70
N ALA A 63 7.70 -8.37 -15.53
CA ALA A 63 8.24 -8.95 -14.31
C ALA A 63 8.39 -10.49 -14.42
N ASN A 64 9.53 -11.00 -13.97
CA ASN A 64 9.80 -12.44 -13.90
C ASN A 64 9.13 -13.09 -12.68
N ALA A 65 8.74 -12.28 -11.68
CA ALA A 65 8.19 -12.75 -10.43
C ALA A 65 6.84 -13.49 -10.61
N GLU A 66 6.70 -14.61 -9.91
CA GLU A 66 5.38 -15.19 -9.67
C GLU A 66 4.66 -14.40 -8.57
N ILE A 67 3.39 -14.13 -8.80
CA ILE A 67 2.57 -13.31 -7.90
C ILE A 67 1.54 -14.20 -7.24
N ARG A 68 1.59 -14.29 -5.91
CA ARG A 68 0.57 -14.97 -5.11
C ARG A 68 -0.50 -13.97 -4.73
N LEU A 69 -1.76 -14.36 -4.90
CA LEU A 69 -2.90 -13.60 -4.43
C LEU A 69 -3.50 -14.26 -3.18
N LEU A 70 -3.85 -13.43 -2.22
CA LEU A 70 -4.59 -13.79 -1.02
C LEU A 70 -5.81 -12.88 -0.90
N ARG A 71 -6.85 -13.35 -0.23
CA ARG A 71 -8.06 -12.57 0.04
C ARG A 71 -8.52 -12.76 1.47
N LYS A 72 -9.10 -11.73 2.06
CA LYS A 72 -9.78 -11.80 3.36
C LYS A 72 -10.98 -10.89 3.36
N LEU A 73 -12.03 -11.37 4.02
CA LEU A 73 -13.15 -10.54 4.39
C LEU A 73 -12.89 -10.03 5.81
N ARG A 74 -12.46 -8.77 5.96
CA ARG A 74 -12.10 -8.16 7.24
C ARG A 74 -13.35 -7.55 7.89
N ARG A 75 -13.53 -7.79 9.19
CA ARG A 75 -14.57 -7.16 10.01
C ARG A 75 -13.87 -6.35 11.09
N HIS A 76 -14.30 -5.12 11.29
CA HIS A 76 -13.88 -4.32 12.43
C HIS A 76 -14.81 -4.62 13.61
N GLU A 77 -14.27 -4.61 14.83
CA GLU A 77 -15.08 -4.80 16.03
C GLU A 77 -16.13 -3.69 16.15
N PRO A 78 -17.36 -4.00 16.59
CA PRO A 78 -18.36 -2.99 16.84
C PRO A 78 -17.86 -2.03 17.91
N THR A 79 -17.75 -0.73 17.58
CA THR A 79 -17.58 0.31 18.60
C THR A 79 -18.84 0.42 19.46
N LEU A 80 -18.68 0.80 20.73
CA LEU A 80 -19.75 0.92 21.73
C LEU A 80 -20.88 1.88 21.32
N ASP A 81 -20.64 2.78 20.36
CA ASP A 81 -21.66 3.64 19.77
C ASP A 81 -22.43 2.90 18.67
N THR A 82 -23.60 2.42 19.05
CA THR A 82 -24.57 1.69 18.23
C THR A 82 -25.13 2.56 17.09
N THR A 83 -24.92 2.15 15.82
CA THR A 83 -25.89 2.19 14.69
C THR A 83 -25.30 1.70 13.36
N SER A 84 -23.97 1.65 13.19
CA SER A 84 -23.40 1.21 11.91
C SER A 84 -23.25 -0.31 11.86
N ASN A 85 -24.12 -0.99 11.10
CA ASN A 85 -23.79 -2.29 10.50
C ASN A 85 -22.65 -2.08 9.49
N GLN A 86 -21.42 -1.91 9.98
CA GLN A 86 -20.25 -1.82 9.11
C GLN A 86 -20.16 -3.11 8.31
N LYS A 87 -20.28 -2.95 6.98
CA LYS A 87 -20.18 -4.09 6.08
C LYS A 87 -18.75 -4.60 6.15
N PRO A 88 -18.57 -5.93 6.10
CA PRO A 88 -17.24 -6.48 6.01
C PRO A 88 -16.53 -5.96 4.74
N GLU A 89 -15.25 -5.65 4.88
CA GLU A 89 -14.40 -5.13 3.81
C GLU A 89 -13.74 -6.29 3.08
N PHE A 90 -13.72 -6.21 1.75
CA PHE A 90 -13.02 -7.20 0.93
C PHE A 90 -11.60 -6.72 0.66
N TRP A 91 -10.66 -7.42 1.27
CA TRP A 91 -9.25 -7.17 1.12
C TRP A 91 -8.60 -8.17 0.17
N VAL A 92 -7.72 -7.67 -0.69
CA VAL A 92 -6.87 -8.45 -1.56
C VAL A 92 -5.43 -8.18 -1.19
N CYS A 93 -4.63 -9.22 -1.07
CA CYS A 93 -3.19 -9.09 -0.89
C CYS A 93 -2.46 -9.76 -2.05
N ARG A 94 -1.45 -9.09 -2.59
CA ARG A 94 -0.47 -9.66 -3.50
C ARG A 94 0.87 -9.83 -2.81
N GLN A 95 1.57 -10.90 -3.14
CA GLN A 95 2.96 -11.12 -2.76
C GLN A 95 3.76 -11.52 -3.99
N SER A 96 4.90 -10.88 -4.19
CA SER A 96 5.85 -11.18 -5.26
C SER A 96 7.27 -11.21 -4.71
N GLU A 97 8.13 -12.05 -5.30
CA GLU A 97 9.54 -12.15 -4.93
C GLU A 97 10.40 -11.85 -6.17
N HIS A 98 11.33 -10.93 -6.00
CA HIS A 98 12.18 -10.39 -7.06
C HIS A 98 13.64 -10.65 -6.74
N HIS A 99 14.47 -10.86 -7.75
CA HIS A 99 15.92 -10.90 -7.55
C HIS A 99 16.41 -9.48 -7.28
N ASP A 100 17.11 -9.27 -6.17
CA ASP A 100 17.71 -7.99 -5.81
C ASP A 100 18.89 -7.69 -6.74
N ALA A 101 18.58 -7.24 -7.95
CA ALA A 101 19.54 -6.96 -9.00
C ALA A 101 18.94 -6.09 -10.09
N THR A 102 19.78 -5.26 -10.68
CA THR A 102 19.47 -4.43 -11.85
C THR A 102 19.46 -5.31 -13.11
N LEU A 103 18.38 -6.04 -13.35
CA LEU A 103 18.24 -6.96 -14.50
C LEU A 103 16.85 -6.92 -15.15
N VAL A 104 16.74 -7.46 -16.36
CA VAL A 104 15.46 -7.51 -17.10
C VAL A 104 14.44 -8.35 -16.34
N GLY A 105 13.29 -7.76 -16.06
CA GLY A 105 12.19 -8.42 -15.34
C GLY A 105 12.37 -8.47 -13.81
N SER A 106 13.30 -7.68 -13.24
CA SER A 106 13.49 -7.50 -11.80
C SER A 106 14.07 -6.11 -11.48
N ALA A 107 14.16 -5.77 -10.19
CA ALA A 107 14.76 -4.54 -9.69
C ALA A 107 15.62 -4.80 -8.44
N SER A 108 16.66 -3.99 -8.29
CA SER A 108 17.50 -3.94 -7.09
C SER A 108 16.75 -3.29 -5.93
N TRP A 109 17.23 -3.50 -4.70
CA TRP A 109 16.69 -2.88 -3.50
C TRP A 109 16.60 -1.36 -3.63
N THR A 110 17.65 -0.72 -4.14
CA THR A 110 17.69 0.74 -4.33
C THR A 110 16.59 1.18 -5.30
N GLU A 111 16.35 0.44 -6.37
CA GLU A 111 15.27 0.79 -7.32
C GLU A 111 13.87 0.59 -6.73
N PHE A 112 13.70 -0.42 -5.86
CA PHE A 112 12.46 -0.59 -5.09
C PHE A 112 12.26 0.56 -4.09
N GLU A 113 13.31 0.96 -3.39
CA GLU A 113 13.29 2.07 -2.44
C GLU A 113 12.99 3.39 -3.15
N ASP A 114 13.74 3.71 -4.21
CA ASP A 114 13.57 4.93 -4.97
C ASP A 114 12.17 5.04 -5.60
N GLY A 115 11.67 3.94 -6.15
CA GLY A 115 10.40 3.96 -6.88
C GLY A 115 9.14 3.78 -6.02
N LEU A 116 9.25 3.18 -4.84
CA LEU A 116 8.08 2.90 -3.99
C LEU A 116 8.07 3.66 -2.66
N ARG A 117 9.19 4.24 -2.22
CA ARG A 117 9.25 4.99 -0.96
C ARG A 117 9.29 6.50 -1.21
N SER A 118 10.22 6.95 -2.03
CA SER A 118 10.43 8.38 -2.31
C SER A 118 9.55 8.84 -3.47
N GLU A 119 8.90 10.00 -3.35
CA GLU A 119 8.02 10.57 -4.39
C GLU A 119 7.03 9.51 -4.93
N HIS A 120 6.50 8.68 -4.02
CA HIS A 120 5.74 7.47 -4.36
C HIS A 120 4.57 7.78 -5.28
N ALA A 121 3.82 8.84 -4.98
CA ALA A 121 2.64 9.20 -5.74
C ALA A 121 3.00 9.71 -7.15
N GLU A 122 4.05 10.51 -7.27
CA GLU A 122 4.56 10.99 -8.56
C GLU A 122 5.09 9.84 -9.41
N HIS A 123 5.86 8.93 -8.84
CA HIS A 123 6.33 7.73 -9.53
C HIS A 123 5.16 6.82 -9.93
N GLU A 124 4.17 6.62 -9.05
CA GLU A 124 2.97 5.86 -9.38
C GLU A 124 2.20 6.46 -10.56
N MET A 125 2.12 7.79 -10.63
CA MET A 125 1.55 8.48 -11.79
C MET A 125 2.34 8.22 -13.08
N GLU A 126 3.68 8.17 -13.02
CA GLU A 126 4.51 7.90 -14.19
C GLU A 126 4.29 6.49 -14.76
N TYR A 127 4.13 5.48 -13.91
CA TYR A 127 4.02 4.08 -14.35
C TYR A 127 2.60 3.53 -14.41
N THR A 128 1.62 4.23 -13.85
CA THR A 128 0.21 3.80 -13.86
C THR A 128 -0.60 4.61 -14.86
N PRO A 129 -0.90 4.09 -16.07
CA PRO A 129 -1.49 4.89 -17.15
C PRO A 129 -2.85 5.52 -16.84
N SER A 130 -3.58 4.98 -15.86
CA SER A 130 -4.88 5.51 -15.43
C SER A 130 -4.77 6.66 -14.44
N VAL A 131 -3.60 6.93 -13.87
CA VAL A 131 -3.35 8.05 -12.97
C VAL A 131 -2.87 9.23 -13.81
N THR A 132 -3.67 10.29 -13.88
CA THR A 132 -3.39 11.45 -14.75
C THR A 132 -2.94 12.69 -13.97
N GLY A 133 -2.94 12.61 -12.64
CA GLY A 133 -2.62 13.72 -11.76
C GLY A 133 -2.57 13.28 -10.31
N VAL A 134 -1.65 13.89 -9.57
CA VAL A 134 -1.45 13.72 -8.13
C VAL A 134 -1.41 15.11 -7.51
N GLU A 135 -2.08 15.28 -6.39
CA GLU A 135 -2.04 16.49 -5.59
C GLU A 135 -1.82 16.09 -4.12
N ARG A 136 -0.65 16.45 -3.57
CA ARG A 136 -0.37 16.28 -2.15
C ARG A 136 -0.98 17.43 -1.36
N LEU A 137 -1.78 17.11 -0.35
CA LEU A 137 -2.59 18.10 0.35
C LEU A 137 -2.04 18.45 1.72
N LEU A 138 -1.56 17.46 2.46
CA LEU A 138 -0.87 17.63 3.73
C LEU A 138 0.34 16.68 3.78
N GLN A 139 1.39 17.14 4.43
CA GLN A 139 2.60 16.36 4.68
C GLN A 139 3.10 16.68 6.10
N TRP A 140 3.49 15.64 6.82
CA TRP A 140 4.27 15.77 8.04
C TRP A 140 5.64 15.14 7.84
N THR A 141 6.68 15.82 8.29
CA THR A 141 8.06 15.42 8.04
C THR A 141 8.57 14.41 9.07
N GLU A 142 9.62 13.69 8.68
CA GLU A 142 10.39 12.81 9.57
C GLU A 142 10.79 13.47 10.90
N GLN A 143 11.10 14.78 10.92
CA GLN A 143 11.47 15.49 12.13
C GLN A 143 10.28 15.72 13.07
N GLU A 144 9.08 15.92 12.52
CA GLU A 144 7.85 16.09 13.30
C GLU A 144 7.39 14.75 13.91
N ILE A 145 7.63 13.64 13.21
CA ILE A 145 7.22 12.30 13.63
C ILE A 145 8.26 11.67 14.56
N GLY A 146 9.54 11.78 14.21
CA GLY A 146 10.68 11.13 14.87
C GLY A 146 10.72 9.61 14.69
N GLU A 147 11.69 8.95 15.33
CA GLU A 147 11.82 7.49 15.29
C GLU A 147 10.64 6.80 16.01
N LEU A 148 10.14 5.70 15.46
CA LEU A 148 9.07 4.89 16.05
C LEU A 148 9.62 3.50 16.40
N ASP A 149 9.43 3.04 17.63
CA ASP A 149 9.73 1.65 18.00
C ASP A 149 8.46 0.81 17.96
N MET A 150 8.49 -0.28 17.18
CA MET A 150 7.40 -1.25 17.13
C MET A 150 7.95 -2.66 17.31
N ASN A 151 7.61 -3.29 18.43
CA ASN A 151 8.04 -4.65 18.76
C ASN A 151 9.57 -4.86 18.66
N GLY A 152 10.36 -3.86 19.09
CA GLY A 152 11.82 -3.89 19.04
C GLY A 152 12.44 -3.65 17.66
N VAL A 153 11.63 -3.24 16.68
CA VAL A 153 12.11 -2.72 15.39
C VAL A 153 11.98 -1.20 15.42
N ASN A 154 13.10 -0.51 15.23
CA ASN A 154 13.14 0.94 15.12
C ASN A 154 12.91 1.35 13.65
N PHE A 155 11.81 2.04 13.41
CA PHE A 155 11.46 2.66 12.14
C PHE A 155 11.96 4.10 12.12
N LYS A 156 12.70 4.41 11.06
CA LYS A 156 13.28 5.72 10.77
C LYS A 156 12.68 6.27 9.49
N ASP A 157 12.90 7.55 9.27
CA ASP A 157 12.54 8.23 8.03
C ASP A 157 11.04 8.03 7.74
N VAL A 158 10.22 8.30 8.76
CA VAL A 158 8.77 8.11 8.71
C VAL A 158 8.14 9.40 8.22
N ASP A 159 7.51 9.36 7.06
CA ASP A 159 6.67 10.44 6.55
C ASP A 159 5.20 10.06 6.61
N VAL A 160 4.34 11.06 6.82
CA VAL A 160 2.90 10.90 6.70
C VAL A 160 2.40 11.89 5.65
N GLU A 161 1.71 11.35 4.65
CA GLU A 161 1.01 12.14 3.64
C GLU A 161 -0.47 11.82 3.69
N ASP A 162 -1.31 12.83 3.49
CA ASP A 162 -2.75 12.63 3.35
C ASP A 162 -3.21 13.04 1.94
N GLN A 163 -3.77 12.05 1.24
CA GLN A 163 -4.45 12.21 -0.05
C GLN A 163 -5.98 12.01 0.09
N SER A 164 -6.47 11.64 1.29
CA SER A 164 -7.85 11.18 1.51
C SER A 164 -8.90 12.28 1.53
N THR A 165 -8.53 13.51 1.19
CA THR A 165 -9.34 14.65 1.58
C THR A 165 -10.75 14.57 1.00
N THR A 166 -11.72 14.95 1.81
CA THR A 166 -12.09 16.38 1.79
C THR A 166 -13.02 16.81 2.94
N PRO A 167 -12.72 17.91 3.65
CA PRO A 167 -13.74 18.74 4.31
C PRO A 167 -14.86 19.07 3.33
N THR A 168 -16.10 19.25 3.78
CA THR A 168 -17.24 19.61 2.89
C THR A 168 -16.87 20.74 1.92
N ALA A 169 -16.18 21.78 2.39
CA ALA A 169 -15.74 22.90 1.56
C ALA A 169 -14.71 22.55 0.48
N ILE A 170 -13.77 21.63 0.75
CA ILE A 170 -12.81 21.18 -0.27
C ILE A 170 -13.45 20.12 -1.16
N TYR A 171 -14.37 19.29 -0.64
CA TYR A 171 -15.10 18.29 -1.44
C TYR A 171 -15.99 18.99 -2.45
N GLU A 172 -16.66 20.06 -2.02
CA GLU A 172 -17.38 20.98 -2.89
C GLU A 172 -16.45 21.67 -3.87
N LYS A 173 -15.24 22.05 -3.46
CA LYS A 173 -14.22 22.61 -4.37
C LYS A 173 -13.79 21.60 -5.43
N ILE A 174 -13.41 20.37 -5.06
CA ILE A 174 -13.08 19.28 -5.98
C ILE A 174 -14.29 18.99 -6.88
N LYS A 175 -15.49 18.84 -6.32
CA LYS A 175 -16.73 18.64 -7.11
C LYS A 175 -17.02 19.79 -8.07
N SER A 176 -16.64 21.02 -7.72
CA SER A 176 -16.84 22.20 -8.56
C SER A 176 -15.84 22.28 -9.71
N THR A 177 -14.66 21.66 -9.56
CA THR A 177 -13.58 21.68 -10.57
C THR A 177 -13.53 20.42 -11.43
N VAL A 178 -13.93 19.27 -10.90
CA VAL A 178 -13.92 18.01 -11.65
C VAL A 178 -15.02 17.96 -12.71
N PRO A 179 -14.82 17.22 -13.82
CA PRO A 179 -15.84 17.07 -14.86
C PRO A 179 -17.21 16.60 -14.35
N LYS A 180 -18.27 17.00 -15.05
CA LYS A 180 -19.60 16.44 -14.80
C LYS A 180 -19.54 14.92 -14.99
N ARG A 181 -20.01 14.17 -13.99
CA ARG A 181 -20.01 12.69 -13.90
C ARG A 181 -18.71 12.04 -13.40
N THR A 182 -17.83 12.79 -12.75
CA THR A 182 -16.73 12.18 -11.99
C THR A 182 -17.27 11.20 -10.95
N ILE A 183 -16.70 10.00 -10.93
CA ILE A 183 -16.96 8.98 -9.92
C ILE A 183 -15.88 9.08 -8.87
N PHE A 184 -16.27 9.13 -7.60
CA PHE A 184 -15.36 9.09 -6.47
C PHE A 184 -15.20 7.65 -6.01
N ALA A 185 -13.95 7.23 -5.83
CA ALA A 185 -13.58 5.94 -5.31
C ALA A 185 -12.81 6.11 -3.99
N ASN A 186 -12.88 5.12 -3.11
CA ASN A 186 -12.10 5.08 -1.89
C ASN A 186 -11.24 3.82 -1.91
N TYR A 187 -10.02 3.91 -1.41
CA TYR A 187 -9.18 2.75 -1.18
C TYR A 187 -8.32 2.96 0.06
N ALA A 188 -7.87 1.84 0.63
CA ALA A 188 -6.82 1.81 1.62
C ALA A 188 -5.84 0.70 1.25
N SER A 189 -4.55 0.94 1.45
CA SER A 189 -3.50 -0.02 1.13
C SER A 189 -2.40 -0.01 2.19
N VAL A 190 -1.79 -1.17 2.36
CA VAL A 190 -0.57 -1.36 3.12
C VAL A 190 0.43 -2.05 2.22
N GLU A 191 1.56 -1.40 2.01
CA GLU A 191 2.63 -1.91 1.17
C GLU A 191 3.91 -2.13 1.98
N ARG A 192 4.60 -3.24 1.74
CA ARG A 192 5.86 -3.57 2.38
C ARG A 192 6.82 -4.20 1.39
N VAL A 193 8.00 -3.62 1.31
CA VAL A 193 9.18 -4.17 0.64
C VAL A 193 10.16 -4.65 1.71
N ALA A 194 10.65 -5.88 1.59
CA ALA A 194 11.59 -6.45 2.56
C ALA A 194 12.65 -7.31 1.88
N LYS A 195 13.91 -7.18 2.33
CA LYS A 195 14.97 -8.12 1.94
C LYS A 195 14.70 -9.48 2.57
N LYS A 196 14.79 -10.53 1.77
CA LYS A 196 14.65 -11.92 2.19
C LYS A 196 15.94 -12.66 1.90
N ASN A 197 16.57 -13.14 2.96
CA ASN A 197 17.62 -14.15 2.83
C ASN A 197 16.92 -15.48 2.58
N ARG A 198 17.29 -16.18 1.51
CA ARG A 198 16.79 -17.55 1.30
C ARG A 198 17.29 -18.39 2.47
N ALA A 199 16.38 -18.82 3.34
CA ALA A 199 16.73 -19.72 4.42
C ALA A 199 17.31 -21.00 3.80
N ALA A 200 18.52 -21.37 4.20
CA ALA A 200 19.11 -22.64 3.83
C ALA A 200 18.22 -23.74 4.42
N GLU A 201 17.41 -24.41 3.59
CA GLU A 201 16.74 -25.64 3.99
C GLU A 201 17.82 -26.69 4.31
N SER A 202 17.89 -27.02 5.59
CA SER A 202 18.45 -28.19 6.27
C SER A 202 19.57 -29.02 5.61
N SER A 203 20.62 -29.21 6.43
CA SER A 203 21.52 -30.37 6.52
C SER A 203 22.51 -30.62 5.39
N SER A 204 23.71 -30.06 5.51
CA SER A 204 24.93 -30.84 5.75
C SER A 204 26.14 -29.90 5.82
N GLN A 205 27.06 -30.23 6.72
CA GLN A 205 28.37 -29.59 6.84
C GLN A 205 29.09 -29.63 5.49
N ILE A 206 29.48 -28.47 4.97
CA ILE A 206 30.84 -28.12 4.51
C ILE A 206 30.88 -26.60 4.41
N ALA A 207 31.69 -26.00 5.27
CA ALA A 207 32.04 -24.59 5.23
C ALA A 207 33.21 -24.41 4.25
N SER A 208 32.91 -24.08 3.00
CA SER A 208 33.79 -23.37 2.06
C SER A 208 33.01 -23.11 0.79
N GLU A 209 33.01 -21.84 0.32
CA GLU A 209 32.32 -21.34 -0.89
C GLU A 209 30.80 -21.10 -0.77
N ARG A 210 30.38 -20.32 0.24
CA ARG A 210 29.14 -19.53 0.09
C ARG A 210 29.39 -18.35 -0.86
N LEU A 211 29.44 -18.63 -2.16
CA LEU A 211 29.15 -17.61 -3.17
C LEU A 211 27.78 -17.02 -2.83
N ALA A 212 27.72 -15.69 -2.76
CA ALA A 212 26.56 -14.87 -2.42
C ALA A 212 25.27 -15.46 -3.00
N GLN A 213 24.43 -16.04 -2.15
CA GLN A 213 23.06 -16.34 -2.58
C GLN A 213 22.40 -15.01 -2.94
N PRO A 214 21.70 -14.92 -4.09
CA PRO A 214 21.06 -13.67 -4.47
C PRO A 214 20.09 -13.25 -3.37
N SER A 215 20.23 -12.02 -2.87
CA SER A 215 19.22 -11.41 -2.03
C SER A 215 17.91 -11.38 -2.82
N LEU A 216 16.80 -11.73 -2.17
CA LEU A 216 15.48 -11.57 -2.75
C LEU A 216 14.85 -10.32 -2.15
N VAL A 217 14.10 -9.58 -2.96
CA VAL A 217 13.20 -8.54 -2.50
C VAL A 217 11.79 -9.13 -2.50
N GLN A 218 11.20 -9.27 -1.32
CA GLN A 218 9.78 -9.62 -1.20
C GLN A 218 8.97 -8.34 -1.17
N TRP A 219 8.01 -8.24 -2.09
CA TRP A 219 7.09 -7.13 -2.19
C TRP A 219 5.66 -7.59 -1.94
N THR A 220 5.08 -7.10 -0.85
CA THR A 220 3.72 -7.40 -0.41
C THR A 220 2.87 -6.12 -0.45
N MET A 221 1.67 -6.20 -1.02
CA MET A 221 0.68 -5.12 -0.95
C MET A 221 -0.68 -5.71 -0.60
N ALA A 222 -1.29 -5.23 0.47
CA ALA A 222 -2.66 -5.51 0.85
C ALA A 222 -3.51 -4.27 0.57
N THR A 223 -4.66 -4.42 -0.09
CA THR A 223 -5.54 -3.31 -0.42
C THR A 223 -7.01 -3.70 -0.34
N THR A 224 -7.83 -2.71 0.00
CA THR A 224 -9.28 -2.72 -0.11
C THR A 224 -9.69 -1.49 -0.91
N SER A 225 -10.72 -1.60 -1.73
CA SER A 225 -11.24 -0.46 -2.49
C SER A 225 -12.71 -0.59 -2.80
N ASP A 226 -13.33 0.56 -3.01
CA ASP A 226 -14.65 0.75 -3.58
C ASP A 226 -14.53 1.76 -4.71
N ALA A 227 -14.72 1.29 -5.94
CA ALA A 227 -14.69 2.11 -7.14
C ALA A 227 -15.84 3.15 -7.18
N GLY A 228 -16.81 3.03 -6.28
CA GLY A 228 -17.96 3.92 -6.20
C GLY A 228 -18.89 3.79 -7.42
N GLY A 229 -19.72 4.82 -7.61
CA GLY A 229 -20.66 4.88 -8.73
C GLY A 229 -21.66 3.72 -8.72
N LEU A 230 -21.92 3.13 -9.90
CA LEU A 230 -22.88 2.04 -10.10
C LEU A 230 -22.20 0.70 -10.41
N ILE A 231 -20.90 0.55 -10.12
CA ILE A 231 -20.15 -0.67 -10.42
C ILE A 231 -20.47 -1.72 -9.35
N PRO A 232 -21.12 -2.84 -9.70
CA PRO A 232 -21.49 -3.85 -8.70
C PRO A 232 -20.25 -4.43 -8.01
N GLN A 233 -20.34 -4.64 -6.70
CA GLN A 233 -19.23 -5.15 -5.89
C GLN A 233 -18.69 -6.50 -6.38
N TRP A 234 -19.54 -7.38 -6.93
CA TRP A 234 -19.09 -8.64 -7.50
C TRP A 234 -18.21 -8.46 -8.76
N VAL A 235 -18.34 -7.34 -9.49
CA VAL A 235 -17.43 -6.98 -10.60
C VAL A 235 -16.10 -6.48 -10.05
N GLN A 236 -16.15 -5.54 -9.10
CA GLN A 236 -14.96 -4.97 -8.47
C GLN A 236 -14.08 -6.05 -7.80
N LYS A 237 -14.70 -7.10 -7.25
CA LYS A 237 -14.00 -8.19 -6.56
C LYS A 237 -13.56 -9.34 -7.48
N ASN A 238 -13.90 -9.30 -8.76
CA ASN A 238 -13.69 -10.40 -9.68
C ASN A 238 -12.45 -10.18 -10.56
N TRP A 239 -11.53 -11.16 -10.51
CA TRP A 239 -10.33 -11.21 -11.35
C TRP A 239 -10.62 -11.14 -12.85
N THR A 240 -11.58 -11.94 -13.34
CA THR A 240 -11.89 -12.07 -14.78
C THR A 240 -12.50 -10.81 -15.38
N LEU A 241 -13.12 -9.97 -14.54
CA LEU A 241 -13.75 -8.72 -14.96
C LEU A 241 -12.87 -7.50 -14.72
N GLY A 242 -11.59 -7.72 -14.41
CA GLY A 242 -10.63 -6.63 -14.22
C GLY A 242 -10.77 -5.87 -12.91
N GLY A 243 -11.40 -6.48 -11.91
CA GLY A 243 -11.49 -5.90 -10.58
C GLY A 243 -10.14 -5.79 -9.86
N VAL A 244 -10.20 -5.37 -8.59
CA VAL A 244 -9.04 -5.12 -7.71
C VAL A 244 -7.97 -6.21 -7.75
N PRO A 245 -8.30 -7.52 -7.72
CA PRO A 245 -7.28 -8.56 -7.80
C PRO A 245 -6.43 -8.53 -9.07
N ARG A 246 -7.01 -8.11 -10.21
CA ARG A 246 -6.28 -8.00 -11.47
C ARG A 246 -5.43 -6.74 -11.51
N ALA A 247 -5.97 -5.61 -11.03
CA ALA A 247 -5.27 -4.34 -10.97
C ALA A 247 -3.97 -4.46 -10.16
N VAL A 248 -4.05 -4.95 -8.93
CA VAL A 248 -2.86 -5.10 -8.07
C VAL A 248 -1.78 -5.99 -8.69
N VAL A 249 -2.17 -7.03 -9.44
CA VAL A 249 -1.20 -7.88 -10.15
C VAL A 249 -0.54 -7.12 -11.29
N ALA A 250 -1.30 -6.32 -12.05
CA ALA A 250 -0.78 -5.53 -13.16
C ALA A 250 0.31 -4.56 -12.69
N ASP A 251 0.13 -3.91 -11.53
CA ASP A 251 1.05 -2.91 -10.97
C ASP A 251 2.48 -3.42 -10.83
N VAL A 252 2.66 -4.72 -10.54
CA VAL A 252 3.99 -5.33 -10.46
C VAL A 252 4.74 -5.25 -11.78
N GLY A 253 4.04 -5.49 -12.90
CA GLY A 253 4.62 -5.41 -14.23
C GLY A 253 4.90 -3.96 -14.63
N LEU A 254 3.97 -3.06 -14.33
CA LEU A 254 4.10 -1.62 -14.59
C LEU A 254 5.34 -1.03 -13.89
N PHE A 255 5.51 -1.34 -12.60
CA PHE A 255 6.68 -0.91 -11.84
C PHE A 255 8.01 -1.43 -12.42
N ILE A 256 8.07 -2.73 -12.76
CA ILE A 256 9.29 -3.33 -13.32
C ILE A 256 9.59 -2.81 -14.74
N ASP A 257 8.56 -2.52 -15.55
CA ASP A 257 8.75 -1.88 -16.85
C ASP A 257 9.27 -0.44 -16.70
N TRP A 258 8.72 0.31 -15.74
CA TRP A 258 9.15 1.67 -15.43
C TRP A 258 10.60 1.75 -14.95
N THR A 259 11.01 0.87 -14.03
CA THR A 259 12.42 0.80 -13.59
C THR A 259 13.34 0.50 -14.77
N ALA A 260 12.95 -0.42 -15.67
CA ALA A 260 13.72 -0.72 -16.87
C ALA A 260 13.86 0.48 -17.82
N LYS A 261 12.80 1.28 -18.00
CA LYS A 261 12.83 2.51 -18.81
C LYS A 261 13.71 3.59 -18.19
N ARG A 262 13.70 3.75 -16.86
CA ARG A 262 14.56 4.73 -16.18
C ARG A 262 16.04 4.39 -16.32
N ARG A 263 16.42 3.11 -16.21
CA ARG A 263 17.79 2.65 -16.51
C ARG A 263 18.25 3.04 -17.90
N ALA A 264 17.38 2.90 -18.90
CA ALA A 264 17.69 3.21 -20.28
C ALA A 264 17.74 4.72 -20.59
N SER A 265 17.20 5.54 -19.68
CA SER A 265 17.16 7.00 -19.81
C SER A 265 18.30 7.71 -19.07
N THR A 266 19.15 6.94 -18.36
CA THR A 266 20.35 7.42 -17.66
C THR A 266 21.59 7.15 -18.51
#